data_AF-A0A1H1TPV1-F1
#
_entry.id   AF-A0A1H1TPV1-F1
#
_cell.length_a   1.000
_cell.length_b   1.000
_cell.length_c   1.000
_cell.angle_alpha   90.00
_cell.angle_beta   90.00
_cell.angle_gamma   90.00
#
_symmetry.space_group_name_H-M   'P 1'
#
loop_
_entity.id
_entity.type
_entity.pdbx_description
1 polymer ?
#
loop_
_entity_poly.entity_id
_entity_poly.type
_entity_poly.pdbx_seq_one_letter_code
_entity_poly.pdbx_strand_id
1 'polypeptide(L)'
;MPINLPIEDWDGEPAVRLPDEVLQRLDLQVGDSLYLVEAWVGDGPRLVLSKTPEIPDRVDALVAQWERELAEEQAESAPPGSSKDE
;
A
#
# COMPACT_ATOMS: atom_id res chain seq x y z
N MET A 1 15.95 -14.94 1.03
CA MET A 1 17.15 -14.64 0.21
C MET A 1 16.79 -13.54 -0.78
N PRO A 2 17.70 -12.60 -1.10
CA PRO A 2 17.50 -11.68 -2.20
C PRO A 2 17.42 -12.46 -3.51
N ILE A 3 16.47 -12.09 -4.38
CA ILE A 3 16.32 -12.68 -5.72
C ILE A 3 16.94 -11.70 -6.72
N ASN A 4 17.86 -12.17 -7.57
CA ASN A 4 18.39 -11.39 -8.68
C ASN A 4 17.45 -11.56 -9.88
N LEU A 5 16.92 -10.46 -10.40
CA LEU A 5 16.02 -10.47 -11.56
C LEU A 5 16.69 -9.68 -12.69
N PRO A 6 17.22 -10.34 -13.73
CA PRO A 6 17.81 -9.63 -14.86
C PRO A 6 16.72 -8.90 -15.66
N ILE A 7 17.11 -7.77 -16.27
CA ILE A 7 16.28 -7.10 -17.28
C ILE A 7 16.58 -7.79 -18.61
N GLU A 8 15.54 -8.26 -19.27
CA GLU A 8 15.58 -8.94 -20.56
C GLU A 8 14.96 -8.05 -21.66
N ASP A 9 15.31 -8.30 -22.91
CA ASP A 9 14.67 -7.68 -24.08
C ASP A 9 13.55 -8.61 -24.58
N TRP A 10 12.31 -8.12 -24.52
CA TRP A 10 11.14 -8.79 -25.06
C TRP A 10 10.57 -7.92 -26.18
N ASP A 11 10.77 -8.35 -27.42
CA ASP A 11 10.29 -7.65 -28.62
C ASP A 11 10.69 -6.16 -28.67
N GLY A 12 11.89 -5.83 -28.18
CA GLY A 12 12.43 -4.48 -28.14
C GLY A 12 12.06 -3.68 -26.89
N GLU A 13 11.33 -4.28 -25.94
CA GLU A 13 10.97 -3.66 -24.67
C GLU A 13 11.71 -4.32 -23.49
N PRO A 14 12.29 -3.54 -22.58
CA PRO A 14 12.93 -4.09 -21.39
C PRO A 14 11.88 -4.62 -20.41
N ALA A 15 12.00 -5.90 -20.06
CA ALA A 15 11.08 -6.59 -19.16
C ALA A 15 11.84 -7.34 -18.05
N VAL A 16 11.17 -7.55 -16.93
CA VAL A 16 11.68 -8.38 -15.83
C VAL A 16 10.78 -9.59 -15.66
N ARG A 17 11.37 -10.80 -15.64
CA ARG A 17 10.63 -12.03 -15.31
C ARG A 17 10.34 -12.09 -13.82
N LEU A 18 9.06 -12.12 -13.47
CA LEU A 18 8.64 -12.42 -12.10
C LEU A 18 8.63 -13.95 -11.90
N PRO A 19 9.23 -14.48 -10.82
CA PRO A 19 9.15 -15.90 -10.50
C PRO A 19 7.70 -16.34 -10.22
N ASP A 20 7.37 -17.58 -10.57
CA ASP A 20 6.04 -18.14 -10.38
C ASP A 20 5.60 -18.10 -8.90
N GLU A 21 6.53 -18.22 -7.95
CA GLU A 21 6.22 -18.13 -6.53
C GLU A 21 5.75 -16.73 -6.13
N VAL A 22 6.26 -15.69 -6.80
CA VAL A 22 5.82 -14.31 -6.58
C VAL A 22 4.43 -14.10 -7.16
N LEU A 23 4.18 -14.60 -8.37
CA LEU A 23 2.87 -14.52 -9.02
C LEU A 23 1.78 -15.22 -8.19
N GLN A 24 2.03 -16.45 -7.75
CA GLN A 24 1.10 -17.20 -6.92
C GLN A 24 0.84 -16.52 -5.57
N ARG A 25 1.89 -16.04 -4.90
CA ARG A 25 1.75 -15.38 -3.60
C ARG A 25 0.97 -14.07 -3.69
N LEU A 26 1.10 -13.35 -4.80
CA LEU A 26 0.36 -12.13 -5.04
C LEU A 26 -0.99 -12.37 -5.70
N ASP A 27 -1.36 -13.62 -6.03
CA ASP A 27 -2.57 -13.97 -6.79
C ASP A 27 -2.65 -13.17 -8.09
N LEU A 28 -1.63 -13.34 -8.94
CA LEU A 28 -1.48 -12.70 -10.25
C LEU A 28 -1.45 -13.74 -11.35
N GLN A 29 -2.07 -13.41 -12.48
CA GLN A 29 -2.13 -14.21 -13.69
C GLN A 29 -1.56 -13.46 -14.89
N VAL A 30 -1.22 -14.19 -15.95
CA VAL A 30 -0.80 -13.59 -17.22
C VAL A 30 -1.96 -12.76 -17.77
N GLY A 31 -1.70 -11.47 -18.03
CA GLY A 31 -2.70 -10.51 -18.49
C GLY A 31 -3.16 -9.54 -17.39
N ASP A 32 -2.83 -9.79 -16.13
CA ASP A 32 -3.06 -8.83 -15.04
C ASP A 32 -2.09 -7.65 -15.14
N SER A 33 -2.57 -6.49 -14.68
CA SER A 33 -1.78 -5.26 -14.64
C SER A 33 -1.36 -4.93 -13.21
N LEU A 34 -0.15 -4.42 -13.07
CA LEU A 34 0.41 -3.89 -11.83
C LEU A 34 0.86 -2.45 -12.05
N TYR A 35 0.91 -1.70 -10.95
CA TYR A 35 1.51 -0.38 -10.91
C TYR A 35 2.97 -0.51 -10.49
N LEU A 36 3.87 0.13 -11.22
CA LEU A 36 5.25 0.34 -10.82
C LEU A 36 5.34 1.72 -10.17
N VAL A 37 5.64 1.77 -8.88
CA VAL A 37 5.70 3.01 -8.11
C VAL A 37 7.07 3.18 -7.46
N GLU A 38 7.54 4.41 -7.37
CA GLU A 38 8.71 4.76 -6.57
C GLU A 38 8.24 5.04 -5.13
N ALA A 39 8.78 4.29 -4.17
CA ALA A 39 8.42 4.42 -2.77
C ALA A 39 9.66 4.39 -1.88
N TRP A 40 9.61 5.11 -0.76
CA TRP A 40 10.69 5.10 0.22
C TRP A 40 10.61 3.83 1.08
N VAL A 41 11.52 2.89 0.87
CA VAL A 41 11.55 1.61 1.60
C VAL A 41 12.87 1.51 2.36
N GLY A 42 12.79 1.64 3.69
CA GLY A 42 13.96 1.68 4.55
C GLY A 42 14.64 3.05 4.52
N ASP A 43 15.88 3.07 4.05
CA ASP A 43 16.78 4.23 4.03
C ASP A 43 16.88 4.93 2.67
N GLY A 44 16.12 4.50 1.66
CA GLY A 44 16.17 5.09 0.32
C GLY A 44 14.97 4.76 -0.57
N PRO A 45 14.89 5.42 -1.74
CA PRO A 45 13.85 5.17 -2.73
C PRO A 45 14.07 3.81 -3.41
N ARG A 46 12.97 3.09 -3.65
CA ARG A 46 12.96 1.79 -4.34
C ARG A 46 11.80 1.73 -5.31
N LEU A 47 11.95 0.91 -6.34
CA LEU A 47 10.85 0.50 -7.20
C LEU A 47 10.03 -0.58 -6.52
N VAL A 48 8.71 -0.39 -6.48
CA VAL A 48 7.76 -1.34 -5.90
C VAL A 48 6.69 -1.65 -6.93
N LEU A 49 6.38 -2.94 -7.07
CA LEU A 49 5.23 -3.41 -7.84
C LEU A 49 4.03 -3.53 -6.90
N SER A 50 2.92 -2.90 -7.27
CA SER A 50 1.70 -2.83 -6.45
C SER A 50 0.45 -3.14 -7.26
N LYS A 51 -0.54 -3.76 -6.61
CA LYS A 51 -1.91 -3.92 -7.16
C LYS A 51 -2.71 -2.62 -7.12
N THR A 52 -2.29 -1.65 -6.31
CA THR A 52 -2.92 -0.33 -6.18
C THR A 52 -1.99 0.76 -6.72
N PRO A 53 -2.54 1.84 -7.27
CA PRO A 53 -1.75 2.93 -7.86
C PRO A 53 -0.92 3.69 -6.83
N GLU A 54 -1.35 3.70 -5.57
CA GLU A 54 -0.66 4.36 -4.48
C GLU A 54 -0.31 3.33 -3.41
N ILE A 55 0.89 3.48 -2.84
CA ILE A 55 1.28 2.83 -1.60
C ILE A 55 1.09 3.88 -0.51
N PRO A 56 0.15 3.71 0.43
CA PRO A 56 -0.06 4.70 1.48
C PRO A 56 1.24 4.88 2.24
N ASP A 57 1.69 6.12 2.35
CA ASP A 57 2.92 6.41 3.07
C ASP A 57 2.79 5.97 4.52
N ARG A 58 3.90 5.54 5.12
CA ARG A 58 3.89 5.13 6.54
C ARG A 58 3.41 6.26 7.44
N VAL A 59 3.69 7.51 7.05
CA VAL A 59 3.23 8.70 7.77
C VAL A 59 1.72 8.89 7.58
N ASP A 60 1.18 8.76 6.37
CA ASP A 60 -0.25 8.92 6.11
C ASP A 60 -1.08 7.88 6.86
N ALA A 61 -0.60 6.64 6.93
CA ALA A 61 -1.24 5.58 7.71
C ALA A 61 -1.22 5.87 9.23
N LEU A 62 -0.11 6.41 9.75
CA LEU A 62 0.03 6.82 11.15
C LEU A 62 -0.85 8.03 11.49
N VAL A 63 -0.88 9.04 10.61
CA VAL A 63 -1.72 10.24 10.78
C VAL A 63 -3.20 9.83 10.75
N ALA A 64 -3.62 9.02 9.78
CA ALA A 64 -4.99 8.52 9.72
C ALA A 64 -5.38 7.66 10.94
N GLN A 65 -4.42 6.96 11.56
CA GLN A 65 -4.66 6.25 12.81
C GLN A 65 -4.85 7.23 13.97
N TRP A 66 -3.97 8.21 14.14
CA TRP A 66 -4.10 9.23 15.19
C TRP A 66 -5.39 10.05 15.06
N GLU A 67 -5.79 10.40 13.84
CA GLU A 67 -7.06 11.10 13.59
C GLU A 67 -8.28 10.28 14.00
N ARG A 68 -8.25 8.94 13.79
CA ARG A 68 -9.30 8.04 14.28
C ARG A 68 -9.34 7.97 15.80
N GLU A 69 -8.19 7.81 16.45
CA GLU A 69 -8.09 7.76 17.92
C GLU A 69 -8.64 9.05 18.55
N LEU A 70 -8.26 10.21 18.02
CA LEU A 70 -8.78 11.52 18.47
C LEU A 70 -10.29 11.67 18.25
N ALA A 71 -10.85 11.08 17.19
CA ALA A 71 -12.28 11.12 16.93
C ALA A 71 -13.07 10.23 17.90
N GLU A 72 -12.52 9.07 18.27
CA GLU A 72 -13.09 8.15 19.25
C GLU A 72 -13.08 8.75 20.67
N GLU A 73 -11.97 9.36 21.08
CA GLU A 73 -11.86 10.05 22.38
C GLU A 73 -12.86 11.22 22.50
N GLN A 74 -13.07 11.97 21.41
CA GLN A 74 -14.05 13.05 21.37
C GLN A 74 -15.49 12.53 21.42
N ALA A 75 -15.79 11.41 20.77
CA ALA A 75 -17.10 10.76 20.81
C ALA A 75 -17.42 10.19 22.20
N GLU A 76 -16.44 9.67 22.93
CA GLU A 76 -16.62 9.15 24.29
C GLU A 76 -16.73 10.27 25.35
N SER A 77 -16.14 11.44 25.07
CA SER A 77 -16.29 12.63 25.92
C SER A 77 -17.62 13.37 25.74
N ALA A 78 -18.42 13.02 24.72
CA ALA A 78 -19.70 13.66 24.46
C ALA A 78 -20.73 13.25 25.53
N PRO A 79 -21.34 14.20 26.26
CA PRO A 79 -22.27 13.87 27.33
C PRO A 79 -23.53 13.22 26.77
N PRO A 80 -24.04 12.12 27.37
CA PRO A 80 -25.27 11.49 26.93
C PRO A 80 -26.45 12.42 27.24
N GLY A 81 -27.12 12.87 26.17
CA GLY A 81 -28.50 13.35 26.17
C GLY A 81 -28.85 14.38 27.25
N SER A 82 -28.77 15.67 26.90
CA SER A 82 -29.70 16.64 27.49
C SER A 82 -31.10 16.36 26.92
N SER A 83 -31.83 15.41 27.53
CA SER A 83 -33.28 15.35 27.41
C SER A 83 -33.82 16.67 27.92
N LYS A 84 -34.24 17.52 26.97
CA LYS A 84 -35.04 18.69 27.28
C LYS A 84 -36.49 18.23 27.27
N ASP A 85 -36.93 17.66 28.39
CA ASP A 85 -38.35 17.57 28.72
C ASP A 85 -38.80 19.00 29.07
N GLU A 86 -39.52 19.64 28.15
CA GLU A 86 -40.26 20.89 28.37
C GLU A 86 -41.69 20.70 27.87
#